data_AF-A0A960MPD0-F1
#
_entry.id   AF-A0A960MPD0-F1
#
_cell.length_a   1.000
_cell.length_b   1.000
_cell.length_c   1.000
_cell.angle_alpha   90.00
_cell.angle_beta   90.00
_cell.angle_gamma   90.00
#
_symmetry.space_group_name_H-M   'P 1'
#
loop_
_entity.id
_entity.type
_entity.pdbx_description
1 polymer ?
#
loop_
_entity_poly.entity_id
_entity_poly.type
_entity_poly.pdbx_seq_one_letter_code
_entity_poly.pdbx_strand_id
1 'polypeptide(L)'
;MNLLPFIFVMISLFSLYSYSSLRAGLQQKKESTLYHSYFTTLRQARNKKEERFYELARYDRTPSGKKKPKKPGENEKGWEAPPYFREVRVGWPLGRLNLSSLLNDSTKWPSLKGIAIDYVKQLYSHCSFFPKDDKFPAQLIDALIASCKENKKPLRQIHIEDEKIRSTFYKMLKGTNTFDIDEKIGIPPFELFFTFEENESPPMNLHYANLVFLNIIFGKEGTEELVRLEKEIHADKKEKLCHSPLKRADLNRILNTQFQVESKSIDIFETKYHPTKRPPSYHRDPTTNLMVYTS
;
A
#
# COMPACT_ATOMS: atom_id res chain seq x y z
N MET A 1 35.96 -54.53 52.80
CA MET A 1 36.06 -53.84 51.49
C MET A 1 35.79 -52.36 51.69
N ASN A 2 36.55 -51.46 51.05
CA ASN A 2 36.25 -50.03 51.11
C ASN A 2 35.06 -49.71 50.18
N LEU A 3 33.93 -49.29 50.76
CA LEU A 3 32.71 -48.96 50.02
C LEU A 3 32.75 -47.58 49.36
N LEU A 4 33.56 -46.67 49.91
CA LEU A 4 33.62 -45.25 49.50
C LEU A 4 33.97 -45.04 48.01
N PRO A 5 34.99 -45.72 47.44
CA PRO A 5 35.34 -45.56 46.02
C PRO A 5 34.20 -46.02 45.09
N PHE A 6 33.48 -47.08 45.48
CA PHE A 6 32.34 -47.59 44.71
C PHE A 6 31.19 -46.57 44.67
N ILE A 7 30.85 -45.96 45.81
CA ILE A 7 29.86 -44.87 45.87
C ILE A 7 30.29 -43.70 44.97
N PHE A 8 31.58 -43.31 45.00
CA PHE A 8 32.10 -42.20 44.21
C PHE A 8 32.03 -42.47 42.69
N VAL A 9 32.30 -43.70 42.27
CA VAL A 9 32.15 -44.14 40.86
C VAL A 9 30.67 -44.12 40.45
N MET A 10 29.76 -44.60 41.29
CA MET A 10 28.32 -44.57 40.99
C MET A 10 27.79 -43.13 40.87
N ILE A 11 28.19 -42.22 41.76
CA ILE A 11 27.83 -40.79 41.67
C ILE A 11 28.41 -40.15 40.40
N SER A 12 29.64 -40.50 40.02
CA SER A 12 30.28 -40.03 38.77
C SER A 12 29.52 -40.52 37.53
N LEU A 13 29.08 -41.78 37.52
CA LEU A 13 28.28 -42.34 36.42
C LEU A 13 26.90 -41.68 36.32
N PHE A 14 26.18 -41.51 37.43
CA PHE A 14 24.86 -40.87 37.42
C PHE A 14 24.93 -39.38 37.08
N SER A 15 25.97 -38.66 37.48
CA SER A 15 26.16 -37.24 37.12
C SER A 15 26.51 -37.08 35.64
N LEU A 16 27.38 -37.92 35.07
CA LEU A 16 27.65 -37.96 33.63
C LEU A 16 26.38 -38.28 32.81
N TYR A 17 25.59 -39.28 33.24
CA TYR A 17 24.35 -39.64 32.57
C TYR A 17 23.29 -38.53 32.63
N SER A 18 23.15 -37.89 33.80
CA SER A 18 22.22 -36.76 34.00
C SER A 18 22.63 -35.55 33.16
N TYR A 19 23.93 -35.22 33.12
CA TYR A 19 24.46 -34.14 32.29
C TYR A 19 24.25 -34.41 30.79
N SER A 20 24.51 -35.63 30.33
CA SER A 20 24.27 -36.05 28.94
C SER A 20 22.79 -35.90 28.55
N SER A 21 21.90 -36.43 29.39
CA SER A 21 20.44 -36.38 29.16
C SER A 21 19.91 -34.94 29.15
N LEU A 22 20.36 -34.10 30.08
CA LEU A 22 19.96 -32.70 30.18
C LEU A 22 20.50 -31.86 29.01
N ARG A 23 21.73 -32.13 28.56
CA ARG A 23 22.30 -31.53 27.35
C ARG A 23 21.53 -31.93 26.09
N ALA A 24 21.17 -33.21 25.95
CA ALA A 24 20.37 -33.71 24.82
C ALA A 24 18.99 -33.03 24.76
N GLY A 25 18.28 -32.94 25.88
CA GLY A 25 16.98 -32.25 25.94
C GLY A 25 17.06 -30.75 25.63
N LEU A 26 18.08 -30.05 26.13
CA LEU A 26 18.33 -28.64 25.79
C LEU A 26 18.66 -28.46 24.31
N GLN A 27 19.43 -29.37 23.73
CA GLN A 27 19.81 -29.32 22.32
C GLN A 27 18.62 -29.59 21.39
N GLN A 28 17.81 -30.62 21.68
CA GLN A 28 16.56 -30.90 20.96
C GLN A 28 15.59 -29.72 21.01
N LYS A 29 15.48 -29.04 22.17
CA LYS A 29 14.64 -27.82 22.30
C LYS A 29 15.16 -26.65 21.46
N LYS A 30 16.49 -26.44 21.43
CA LYS A 30 17.12 -25.42 20.56
C LYS A 30 16.89 -25.73 19.09
N GLU A 31 17.12 -26.97 18.67
CA GLU A 31 16.92 -27.44 17.30
C GLU A 31 15.46 -27.27 16.87
N SER A 32 14.49 -27.72 17.66
CA SER A 32 13.06 -27.53 17.40
C SER A 32 12.68 -26.03 17.25
N THR A 33 13.23 -25.16 18.10
CA THR A 33 12.99 -23.71 18.03
C THR A 33 13.60 -23.10 16.77
N LEU A 34 14.83 -23.51 16.40
CA LEU A 34 15.50 -23.08 15.17
C LEU A 34 14.75 -23.56 13.92
N TYR A 35 14.30 -24.82 13.88
CA TYR A 35 13.46 -25.35 12.80
C TYR A 35 12.15 -24.55 12.66
N HIS A 36 11.45 -24.31 13.76
CA HIS A 36 10.19 -23.56 13.72
C HIS A 36 10.40 -22.11 13.25
N SER A 37 11.45 -21.45 13.73
CA SER A 37 11.85 -20.11 13.28
C SER A 37 12.22 -20.08 11.79
N TYR A 38 13.04 -21.05 11.34
CA TYR A 38 13.45 -21.18 9.94
C TYR A 38 12.26 -21.37 9.01
N PHE A 39 11.37 -22.33 9.29
CA PHE A 39 10.19 -22.57 8.47
C PHE A 39 9.21 -21.40 8.49
N THR A 40 9.05 -20.72 9.63
CA THR A 40 8.19 -19.52 9.72
C THR A 40 8.76 -18.39 8.87
N THR A 41 10.06 -18.12 8.96
CA THR A 41 10.75 -17.08 8.19
C THR A 41 10.72 -17.39 6.69
N LEU A 42 10.95 -18.66 6.31
CA LEU A 42 10.92 -19.11 4.92
C LEU A 42 9.49 -19.03 4.34
N ARG A 43 8.46 -19.35 5.14
CA ARG A 43 7.05 -19.15 4.76
C ARG A 43 6.70 -17.68 4.61
N GLN A 44 7.14 -16.80 5.51
CA GLN A 44 6.95 -15.36 5.38
C GLN A 44 7.64 -14.79 4.14
N ALA A 45 8.90 -15.20 3.87
CA ALA A 45 9.63 -14.78 2.68
C ALA A 45 8.96 -15.26 1.38
N ARG A 46 8.47 -16.51 1.35
CA ARG A 46 7.70 -17.05 0.22
C ARG A 46 6.38 -16.31 0.04
N ASN A 47 5.60 -16.11 1.10
CA ASN A 47 4.34 -15.36 1.05
C ASN A 47 4.57 -13.93 0.53
N LYS A 48 5.62 -13.23 1.01
CA LYS A 48 5.98 -11.88 0.55
C LYS A 48 6.43 -11.85 -0.92
N LYS A 49 7.06 -12.92 -1.41
CA LYS A 49 7.40 -13.10 -2.83
C LYS A 49 6.13 -13.33 -3.67
N GLU A 50 5.24 -14.24 -3.26
CA GLU A 50 3.97 -14.51 -3.94
C GLU A 50 3.05 -13.28 -3.92
N GLU A 51 2.96 -12.56 -2.81
CA GLU A 51 2.21 -11.31 -2.67
C GLU A 51 2.69 -10.24 -3.65
N ARG A 52 4.00 -10.05 -3.81
CA ARG A 52 4.56 -9.19 -4.87
C ARG A 52 4.14 -9.64 -6.27
N PHE A 53 4.14 -10.93 -6.57
CA PHE A 53 3.63 -11.42 -7.86
C PHE A 53 2.13 -11.17 -8.05
N TYR A 54 1.32 -11.30 -7.00
CA TYR A 54 -0.12 -10.98 -7.06
C TYR A 54 -0.40 -9.48 -7.14
N GLU A 55 0.39 -8.62 -6.50
CA GLU A 55 0.33 -7.17 -6.69
C GLU A 55 0.65 -6.82 -8.14
N LEU A 56 1.76 -7.33 -8.70
CA LEU A 56 2.13 -7.13 -10.11
C LEU A 56 1.02 -7.60 -11.07
N ALA A 57 0.49 -8.81 -10.87
CA ALA A 57 -0.60 -9.36 -11.68
C ALA A 57 -1.96 -8.64 -11.48
N ARG A 58 -2.11 -7.83 -10.42
CA ARG A 58 -3.25 -6.92 -10.23
C ARG A 58 -3.04 -5.60 -10.99
N TYR A 59 -1.83 -5.05 -11.03
CA TYR A 59 -1.53 -3.87 -11.85
C TYR A 59 -1.56 -4.17 -13.36
N ASP A 60 -1.30 -5.42 -13.77
CA ASP A 60 -1.56 -5.91 -15.14
C ASP A 60 -3.07 -5.99 -15.50
N ARG A 61 -3.99 -5.57 -14.60
CA ARG A 61 -5.46 -5.71 -14.75
C ARG A 61 -6.30 -4.48 -14.35
N THR A 62 -5.84 -3.27 -14.68
CA THR A 62 -6.74 -2.11 -14.88
C THR A 62 -7.30 -2.10 -16.31
N PRO A 63 -8.43 -1.41 -16.58
CA PRO A 63 -9.57 -2.08 -17.20
C PRO A 63 -9.32 -2.59 -18.61
N SER A 64 -9.74 -3.83 -18.85
CA SER A 64 -10.21 -4.23 -20.17
C SER A 64 -11.54 -3.51 -20.46
N GLY A 65 -11.47 -2.20 -20.72
CA GLY A 65 -12.53 -1.49 -21.41
C GLY A 65 -12.89 -2.30 -22.65
N LYS A 66 -14.17 -2.67 -22.78
CA LYS A 66 -14.62 -3.73 -23.69
C LYS A 66 -14.17 -3.46 -25.13
N LYS A 67 -13.02 -4.01 -25.53
CA LYS A 67 -12.60 -4.07 -26.94
C LYS A 67 -13.60 -4.99 -27.62
N LYS A 68 -14.66 -4.38 -28.20
CA LYS A 68 -15.57 -5.04 -29.13
C LYS A 68 -14.70 -5.82 -30.11
N PRO A 69 -15.00 -7.10 -30.41
CA PRO A 69 -14.18 -7.87 -31.34
C PRO A 69 -14.12 -7.11 -32.66
N LYS A 70 -12.92 -6.63 -33.02
CA LYS A 70 -12.71 -5.91 -34.29
C LYS A 70 -13.14 -6.86 -35.41
N LYS A 71 -14.03 -6.40 -36.29
CA LYS A 71 -14.28 -7.13 -37.55
C LYS A 71 -12.95 -7.23 -38.31
N PRO A 72 -12.60 -8.40 -38.88
CA PRO A 72 -11.38 -8.54 -39.65
C PRO A 72 -11.47 -7.67 -40.90
N GLY A 73 -10.68 -6.59 -40.97
CA GLY A 73 -10.67 -5.68 -42.12
C GLY A 73 -10.03 -4.30 -41.87
N GLU A 74 -10.12 -3.73 -40.67
CA GLU A 74 -9.59 -2.38 -40.40
C GLU A 74 -8.07 -2.36 -40.15
N ASN A 75 -7.32 -2.24 -41.24
CA ASN A 75 -5.91 -1.87 -41.25
C ASN A 75 -5.72 -0.35 -41.08
N GLU A 76 -5.89 0.16 -39.85
CA GLU A 76 -5.28 1.44 -39.47
C GLU A 76 -4.56 1.33 -38.12
N LYS A 77 -3.23 1.50 -38.17
CA LYS A 77 -2.37 1.60 -36.97
C LYS A 77 -2.40 3.05 -36.45
N GLY A 78 -3.54 3.47 -35.92
CA GLY A 78 -3.54 4.56 -34.96
C GLY A 78 -2.71 4.16 -33.74
N TRP A 79 -1.62 4.88 -33.47
CA TRP A 79 -0.88 4.72 -32.22
C TRP A 79 -1.74 5.35 -31.13
N GLU A 80 -2.57 4.54 -30.45
CA GLU A 80 -3.31 4.96 -29.25
C GLU A 80 -2.29 5.59 -28.28
N ALA A 81 -2.50 6.87 -27.92
CA ALA A 81 -1.62 7.54 -26.98
C ALA A 81 -1.59 6.75 -25.66
N PRO A 82 -0.41 6.56 -25.04
CA PRO A 82 -0.34 5.80 -23.79
C PRO A 82 -1.24 6.47 -22.72
N PRO A 83 -1.98 5.69 -21.92
CA PRO A 83 -2.86 6.23 -20.89
C PRO A 83 -2.09 7.12 -19.92
N TYR A 84 -2.76 8.14 -19.37
CA TYR A 84 -2.08 9.13 -18.57
C TYR A 84 -1.60 8.51 -17.26
N PHE A 85 -0.39 8.85 -16.85
CA PHE A 85 0.36 8.00 -15.92
C PHE A 85 -0.33 7.82 -14.55
N ARG A 86 -1.13 8.78 -14.08
CA ARG A 86 -1.84 8.66 -12.79
C ARG A 86 -3.00 7.65 -12.83
N GLU A 87 -3.60 7.45 -14.00
CA GLU A 87 -4.68 6.48 -14.22
C GLU A 87 -4.12 5.05 -14.10
N VAL A 88 -2.93 4.79 -14.65
CA VAL A 88 -2.24 3.48 -14.53
C VAL A 88 -1.46 3.30 -13.22
N ARG A 89 -1.20 4.37 -12.45
CA ARG A 89 -0.50 4.31 -11.15
C ARG A 89 -1.42 4.03 -9.95
N VAL A 90 -2.73 3.81 -10.17
CA VAL A 90 -3.68 3.46 -9.09
C VAL A 90 -3.16 2.27 -8.27
N GLY A 91 -2.94 2.48 -6.97
CA GLY A 91 -2.48 1.47 -6.03
C GLY A 91 -0.98 1.44 -5.73
N TRP A 92 -0.15 2.15 -6.51
CA TRP A 92 1.31 2.17 -6.39
C TRP A 92 1.75 2.52 -4.95
N PRO A 93 2.70 1.78 -4.34
CA PRO A 93 3.04 1.95 -2.91
C PRO A 93 3.35 3.39 -2.46
N LEU A 94 4.04 4.20 -3.29
CA LEU A 94 4.37 5.61 -2.98
C LEU A 94 3.17 6.57 -3.05
N GLY A 95 2.05 6.14 -3.65
CA GLY A 95 0.79 6.87 -3.76
C GLY A 95 -0.27 6.41 -2.74
N ARG A 96 0.09 5.52 -1.80
CA ARG A 96 -0.77 5.12 -0.68
C ARG A 96 -0.66 6.17 0.43
N LEU A 97 -1.79 6.51 1.07
CA LEU A 97 -1.81 7.41 2.21
C LEU A 97 -1.37 6.65 3.47
N ASN A 98 -0.18 6.98 3.97
CA ASN A 98 0.34 6.43 5.21
C ASN A 98 -0.25 7.17 6.42
N LEU A 99 -0.92 6.43 7.29
CA LEU A 99 -1.52 6.92 8.52
C LEU A 99 -0.68 6.57 9.75
N SER A 100 0.49 5.95 9.59
CA SER A 100 1.41 5.62 10.69
C SER A 100 1.78 6.85 11.53
N SER A 101 1.86 8.03 10.92
CA SER A 101 2.15 9.29 11.60
C SER A 101 1.09 9.68 12.65
N LEU A 102 -0.15 9.24 12.50
CA LEU A 102 -1.24 9.43 13.47
C LEU A 102 -1.18 8.46 14.67
N LEU A 103 -0.35 7.40 14.59
CA LEU A 103 -0.19 6.45 15.69
C LEU A 103 0.59 7.08 16.86
N ASN A 104 1.65 7.81 16.56
CA ASN A 104 2.56 8.37 17.57
C ASN A 104 2.22 9.82 17.95
N ASP A 105 1.85 10.67 16.99
CA ASP A 105 1.62 12.10 17.22
C ASP A 105 0.49 12.64 16.32
N SER A 106 -0.75 12.47 16.78
CA SER A 106 -1.93 13.01 16.10
C SER A 106 -1.98 14.54 16.09
N THR A 107 -1.28 15.21 17.01
CA THR A 107 -1.21 16.67 17.13
C THR A 107 -0.31 17.31 16.09
N LYS A 108 0.74 16.62 15.63
CA LYS A 108 1.65 17.08 14.57
C LYS A 108 1.02 17.08 13.17
N TRP A 109 -0.05 16.33 12.95
CA TRP A 109 -0.68 16.14 11.63
C TRP A 109 -2.20 16.37 11.66
N PRO A 110 -2.69 17.54 12.13
CA PRO A 110 -4.12 17.75 12.40
C PRO A 110 -5.01 17.55 11.18
N SER A 111 -4.56 17.97 9.99
CA SER A 111 -5.32 17.82 8.73
C SER A 111 -5.32 16.40 8.17
N LEU A 112 -4.35 15.54 8.53
CA LEU A 112 -4.15 14.22 7.90
C LEU A 112 -5.34 13.28 8.17
N LYS A 113 -5.91 13.34 9.37
CA LYS A 113 -7.12 12.56 9.72
C LYS A 113 -8.33 13.01 8.88
N GLY A 114 -8.50 14.32 8.67
CA GLY A 114 -9.59 14.86 7.82
C GLY A 114 -9.45 14.39 6.37
N ILE A 115 -8.25 14.52 5.80
CA ILE A 115 -7.94 14.04 4.44
C ILE A 115 -8.21 12.53 4.30
N ALA A 116 -7.87 11.72 5.30
CA ALA A 116 -8.15 10.28 5.30
C ALA A 116 -9.67 9.99 5.30
N ILE A 117 -10.44 10.74 6.09
CA ILE A 117 -11.91 10.64 6.18
C ILE A 117 -12.55 10.97 4.83
N ASP A 118 -12.16 12.08 4.20
CA ASP A 118 -12.70 12.50 2.91
C ASP A 118 -12.31 11.54 1.78
N TYR A 119 -11.11 10.94 1.87
CA TYR A 119 -10.65 9.94 0.91
C TYR A 119 -11.43 8.63 1.01
N VAL A 120 -11.77 8.18 2.22
CA VAL A 120 -12.73 7.07 2.41
C VAL A 120 -14.12 7.44 1.85
N LYS A 121 -14.61 8.67 2.09
CA LYS A 121 -15.90 9.12 1.54
C LYS A 121 -15.91 9.07 0.01
N GLN A 122 -14.90 9.62 -0.65
CA GLN A 122 -14.79 9.60 -2.12
C GLN A 122 -14.73 8.17 -2.68
N LEU A 123 -13.89 7.30 -2.09
CA LEU A 123 -13.67 5.95 -2.60
C LEU A 123 -14.87 5.00 -2.40
N TYR A 124 -15.69 5.17 -1.36
CA TYR A 124 -16.69 4.15 -0.97
C TYR A 124 -18.14 4.63 -0.82
N SER A 125 -18.43 5.93 -0.83
CA SER A 125 -19.82 6.44 -0.66
C SER A 125 -20.82 5.93 -1.70
N HIS A 126 -20.36 5.50 -2.87
CA HIS A 126 -21.17 4.91 -3.94
C HIS A 126 -21.49 3.42 -3.70
N CYS A 127 -20.73 2.73 -2.85
CA CYS A 127 -20.89 1.30 -2.59
C CYS A 127 -22.10 1.03 -1.69
N SER A 128 -22.99 0.13 -2.09
CA SER A 128 -24.23 -0.20 -1.35
C SER A 128 -24.00 -0.78 0.06
N PHE A 129 -22.84 -1.37 0.32
CA PHE A 129 -22.48 -1.88 1.65
C PHE A 129 -21.96 -0.79 2.60
N PHE A 130 -21.60 0.38 2.08
CA PHE A 130 -20.99 1.44 2.88
C PHE A 130 -22.08 2.23 3.61
N PRO A 131 -22.00 2.41 4.95
CA PRO A 131 -23.01 3.15 5.70
C PRO A 131 -23.15 4.60 5.21
N LYS A 132 -24.39 5.04 4.98
CA LYS A 132 -24.73 6.44 4.62
C LYS A 132 -24.68 7.42 5.80
N ASP A 133 -24.04 7.03 6.90
CA ASP A 133 -23.85 7.88 8.08
C ASP A 133 -22.56 8.69 7.87
N ASP A 134 -22.69 10.02 7.83
CA ASP A 134 -21.56 10.94 7.63
C ASP A 134 -20.45 10.83 8.68
N LYS A 135 -20.75 10.27 9.86
CA LYS A 135 -19.80 10.03 10.95
C LYS A 135 -19.07 8.70 10.80
N PHE A 136 -19.61 7.74 10.04
CA PHE A 136 -19.03 6.41 9.90
C PHE A 136 -17.57 6.41 9.37
N PRO A 137 -17.19 7.23 8.36
CA PRO A 137 -15.81 7.28 7.89
C PRO A 137 -14.83 7.77 8.98
N ALA A 138 -15.26 8.68 9.86
CA ALA A 138 -14.46 9.11 11.00
C ALA A 138 -14.29 7.98 12.03
N GLN A 139 -15.39 7.29 12.37
CA GLN A 139 -15.37 6.12 13.26
C GLN A 139 -14.46 5.00 12.74
N LEU A 140 -14.49 4.73 11.42
CA LEU A 140 -13.61 3.75 10.78
C LEU A 140 -12.13 4.13 10.92
N ILE A 141 -11.77 5.38 10.61
CA ILE A 141 -10.38 5.85 10.73
C ILE A 141 -9.91 5.81 12.19
N ASP A 142 -10.75 6.21 13.15
CA ASP A 142 -10.42 6.14 14.58
C ASP A 142 -10.24 4.69 15.07
N ALA A 143 -11.13 3.78 14.68
CA ALA A 143 -11.00 2.36 15.00
C ALA A 143 -9.71 1.75 14.42
N LEU A 144 -9.37 2.07 13.18
CA LEU A 144 -8.12 1.63 12.55
C LEU A 144 -6.89 2.17 13.27
N ILE A 145 -6.88 3.46 13.63
CA ILE A 145 -5.78 4.07 14.41
C ILE A 145 -5.63 3.38 15.76
N ALA A 146 -6.73 3.15 16.50
CA ALA A 146 -6.71 2.47 17.79
C ALA A 146 -6.13 1.04 17.68
N SER A 147 -6.69 0.21 16.79
CA SER A 147 -6.23 -1.16 16.60
C SER A 147 -4.79 -1.25 16.08
N CYS A 148 -4.33 -0.29 15.27
CA CYS A 148 -2.94 -0.22 14.81
C CYS A 148 -1.96 0.16 15.93
N LYS A 149 -2.31 1.11 16.83
CA LYS A 149 -1.44 1.51 17.95
C LYS A 149 -1.09 0.33 18.85
N GLU A 150 -2.06 -0.54 19.13
CA GLU A 150 -1.88 -1.69 20.02
C GLU A 150 -1.08 -2.83 19.38
N ASN A 151 -1.22 -3.05 18.08
CA ASN A 151 -0.81 -4.31 17.46
C ASN A 151 0.25 -4.19 16.35
N LYS A 152 0.52 -3.01 15.79
CA LYS A 152 1.49 -2.77 14.69
C LYS A 152 1.46 -3.81 13.56
N LYS A 153 0.27 -4.34 13.25
CA LYS A 153 0.05 -5.43 12.29
C LYS A 153 -0.29 -4.89 10.90
N PRO A 154 -0.01 -5.65 9.82
CA PRO A 154 -0.52 -5.34 8.48
C PRO A 154 -2.04 -5.21 8.47
N LEU A 155 -2.59 -4.38 7.57
CA LEU A 155 -4.03 -4.08 7.47
C LEU A 155 -4.94 -5.34 7.50
N ARG A 156 -4.58 -6.41 6.79
CA ARG A 156 -5.31 -7.71 6.81
C ARG A 156 -5.41 -8.41 8.16
N GLN A 157 -4.53 -8.08 9.10
CA GLN A 157 -4.41 -8.72 10.42
C GLN A 157 -4.95 -7.83 11.55
N ILE A 158 -5.53 -6.68 11.21
CA ILE A 158 -6.20 -5.80 12.17
C ILE A 158 -7.50 -6.45 12.64
N HIS A 159 -7.66 -6.53 13.96
CA HIS A 159 -8.93 -6.86 14.59
C HIS A 159 -9.61 -5.56 15.03
N ILE A 160 -10.86 -5.38 14.59
CA ILE A 160 -11.74 -4.30 15.04
C ILE A 160 -12.84 -4.94 15.89
N GLU A 161 -13.12 -4.36 17.05
CA GLU A 161 -14.10 -4.91 18.00
C GLU A 161 -15.55 -4.67 17.53
N ASP A 162 -15.85 -3.45 17.07
CA ASP A 162 -17.17 -3.08 16.53
C ASP A 162 -17.48 -3.89 15.26
N GLU A 163 -18.56 -4.69 15.30
CA GLU A 163 -18.95 -5.59 14.21
C GLU A 163 -19.40 -4.85 12.94
N LYS A 164 -20.00 -3.66 13.06
CA LYS A 164 -20.45 -2.86 11.91
C LYS A 164 -19.24 -2.26 11.18
N ILE A 165 -18.27 -1.74 11.92
CA ILE A 165 -17.01 -1.23 11.37
C ILE A 165 -16.19 -2.40 10.80
N ARG A 166 -16.01 -3.49 11.55
CA ARG A 166 -15.30 -4.70 11.12
C ARG A 166 -15.85 -5.28 9.82
N SER A 167 -17.14 -5.55 9.76
CA SER A 167 -17.78 -6.17 8.57
C SER A 167 -17.71 -5.28 7.33
N THR A 168 -17.77 -3.96 7.50
CA THR A 168 -17.58 -2.98 6.42
C THR A 168 -16.12 -2.94 5.98
N PHE A 169 -15.18 -2.80 6.92
CA PHE A 169 -13.75 -2.76 6.67
C PHE A 169 -13.23 -4.02 5.96
N TYR A 170 -13.68 -5.20 6.36
CA TYR A 170 -13.27 -6.46 5.72
C TYR A 170 -13.80 -6.61 4.28
N LYS A 171 -14.94 -5.99 3.94
CA LYS A 171 -15.38 -5.86 2.53
C LYS A 171 -14.45 -4.91 1.75
N MET A 172 -14.05 -3.79 2.35
CA MET A 172 -13.11 -2.83 1.74
C MET A 172 -11.71 -3.45 1.55
N LEU A 173 -11.18 -4.20 2.51
CA LEU A 173 -9.91 -4.92 2.38
C LEU A 173 -9.92 -5.93 1.24
N LYS A 174 -11.01 -6.72 1.13
CA LYS A 174 -11.16 -7.73 0.08
C LYS A 174 -11.24 -7.08 -1.31
N GLY A 175 -12.06 -6.04 -1.42
CA GLY A 175 -12.39 -5.37 -2.68
C GLY A 175 -12.99 -6.31 -3.74
N THR A 176 -13.00 -5.83 -4.98
CA THR A 176 -13.32 -6.63 -6.18
C THR A 176 -12.16 -6.59 -7.17
N ASN A 177 -11.94 -7.66 -7.93
CA ASN A 177 -10.83 -7.74 -8.90
C ASN A 177 -11.04 -6.92 -10.18
N THR A 178 -12.20 -6.30 -10.38
CA THR A 178 -12.58 -5.51 -11.56
C THR A 178 -13.13 -4.15 -11.14
N PHE A 179 -12.50 -3.52 -10.14
CA PHE A 179 -12.92 -2.20 -9.70
C PHE A 179 -12.45 -1.13 -10.68
N ASP A 180 -13.25 -0.09 -10.85
CA ASP A 180 -12.90 1.13 -11.56
C ASP A 180 -13.32 2.31 -10.68
N ILE A 181 -12.38 3.22 -10.40
CA ILE A 181 -12.61 4.34 -9.48
C ILE A 181 -13.39 5.46 -10.17
N ASP A 182 -13.08 5.71 -11.45
CA ASP A 182 -13.59 6.84 -12.20
C ASP A 182 -15.02 6.53 -12.69
N GLU A 183 -15.27 5.29 -13.14
CA GLU A 183 -16.62 4.78 -13.45
C GLU A 183 -17.42 4.38 -12.20
N LYS A 184 -16.80 4.38 -11.00
CA LYS A 184 -17.39 3.95 -9.70
C LYS A 184 -17.96 2.52 -9.75
N ILE A 185 -17.19 1.60 -10.34
CA ILE A 185 -17.56 0.19 -10.51
C ILE A 185 -16.81 -0.66 -9.48
N GLY A 186 -17.53 -1.62 -8.89
CA GLY A 186 -16.95 -2.59 -7.95
C GLY A 186 -16.65 -2.00 -6.58
N ILE A 187 -15.67 -2.57 -5.89
CA ILE A 187 -15.19 -2.14 -4.57
C ILE A 187 -13.68 -1.99 -4.65
N PRO A 188 -13.13 -0.76 -4.53
CA PRO A 188 -11.69 -0.56 -4.47
C PRO A 188 -11.07 -1.30 -3.26
N PRO A 189 -9.98 -2.06 -3.41
CA PRO A 189 -9.30 -2.68 -2.27
C PRO A 189 -8.58 -1.63 -1.40
N PHE A 190 -8.92 -1.55 -0.11
CA PHE A 190 -8.43 -0.50 0.81
C PHE A 190 -6.90 -0.36 0.88
N GLU A 191 -6.18 -1.47 0.81
CA GLU A 191 -4.71 -1.53 0.88
C GLU A 191 -4.00 -0.92 -0.33
N LEU A 192 -4.72 -0.65 -1.42
CA LEU A 192 -4.20 0.11 -2.56
C LEU A 192 -4.20 1.63 -2.30
N PHE A 193 -4.90 2.10 -1.27
CA PHE A 193 -5.08 3.53 -1.00
C PHE A 193 -4.53 3.97 0.35
N PHE A 194 -4.42 3.06 1.31
CA PHE A 194 -3.99 3.36 2.68
C PHE A 194 -2.92 2.38 3.17
N THR A 195 -2.07 2.84 4.08
CA THR A 195 -1.11 2.01 4.80
C THR A 195 -0.86 2.56 6.22
N PHE A 196 -0.26 1.73 7.08
CA PHE A 196 0.24 2.09 8.41
C PHE A 196 1.70 1.64 8.60
N GLU A 197 2.44 1.46 7.51
CA GLU A 197 3.86 1.10 7.57
C GLU A 197 4.67 2.15 8.34
N GLU A 198 5.45 1.70 9.32
CA GLU A 198 6.34 2.59 10.08
C GLU A 198 7.48 3.06 9.18
N ASN A 199 7.40 4.31 8.75
CA ASN A 199 8.47 5.01 8.05
C ASN A 199 8.62 6.43 8.59
N GLU A 200 9.83 6.98 8.49
CA GLU A 200 10.11 8.40 8.78
C GLU A 200 9.73 9.31 7.61
N SER A 201 9.16 8.73 6.55
CA SER A 201 8.74 9.44 5.35
C SER A 201 7.41 10.18 5.57
N PRO A 202 7.15 11.27 4.84
CA PRO A 202 5.87 11.95 4.91
C PRO A 202 4.70 11.05 4.43
N PRO A 203 3.47 11.29 4.94
CA PRO A 203 2.25 10.53 4.64
C PRO A 203 1.96 10.09 3.20
N MET A 204 2.38 10.84 2.18
CA MET A 204 2.26 10.42 0.77
C MET A 204 3.25 11.20 -0.10
N ASN A 205 3.66 10.65 -1.24
CA ASN A 205 4.31 11.41 -2.30
C ASN A 205 3.30 11.84 -3.38
N LEU A 206 3.09 13.16 -3.53
CA LEU A 206 2.04 13.71 -4.42
C LEU A 206 2.28 13.41 -5.91
N HIS A 207 3.50 13.04 -6.32
CA HIS A 207 3.80 12.62 -7.69
C HIS A 207 3.26 11.22 -8.04
N TYR A 208 2.88 10.44 -7.02
CA TYR A 208 2.30 9.10 -7.15
C TYR A 208 0.83 9.04 -6.72
N ALA A 209 0.29 10.13 -6.15
CA ALA A 209 -1.13 10.27 -5.85
C ALA A 209 -1.99 10.07 -7.11
N ASN A 210 -3.09 9.31 -6.97
CA ASN A 210 -4.12 9.19 -8.00
C ASN A 210 -5.04 10.43 -8.01
N LEU A 211 -5.86 10.53 -9.05
CA LEU A 211 -6.74 11.68 -9.29
C LEU A 211 -7.77 11.91 -8.18
N VAL A 212 -8.31 10.85 -7.56
CA VAL A 212 -9.25 11.00 -6.44
C VAL A 212 -8.60 11.63 -5.21
N PHE A 213 -7.34 11.29 -4.92
CA PHE A 213 -6.61 11.96 -3.85
C PHE A 213 -6.32 13.42 -4.18
N LEU A 214 -5.88 13.71 -5.40
CA LEU A 214 -5.61 15.09 -5.84
C LEU A 214 -6.88 15.95 -5.76
N ASN A 215 -8.04 15.42 -6.17
CA ASN A 215 -9.34 16.11 -6.06
C ASN A 215 -9.71 16.52 -4.62
N ILE A 216 -9.17 15.84 -3.60
CA ILE A 216 -9.40 16.19 -2.17
C ILE A 216 -8.47 17.32 -1.73
N ILE A 217 -7.22 17.32 -2.21
CA ILE A 217 -6.20 18.32 -1.83
C ILE A 217 -6.37 19.63 -2.61
N PHE A 218 -6.65 19.54 -3.91
CA PHE A 218 -6.67 20.67 -4.85
C PHE A 218 -8.07 21.04 -5.35
N GLY A 219 -9.11 20.29 -4.98
CA GLY A 219 -10.41 20.38 -5.65
C GLY A 219 -10.38 19.84 -7.08
N LYS A 220 -11.55 19.84 -7.72
CA LYS A 220 -11.71 19.32 -9.09
C LYS A 220 -10.94 20.18 -10.11
N GLU A 221 -11.19 21.47 -10.12
CA GLU A 221 -10.61 22.42 -11.07
C GLU A 221 -9.07 22.48 -10.94
N GLY A 222 -8.54 22.49 -9.72
CA GLY A 222 -7.10 22.47 -9.46
C GLY A 222 -6.43 21.16 -9.89
N THR A 223 -7.16 20.05 -9.79
CA THR A 223 -6.70 18.76 -10.33
C THR A 223 -6.74 18.73 -11.85
N GLU A 224 -7.74 19.32 -12.49
CA GLU A 224 -7.82 19.44 -13.96
C GLU A 224 -6.67 20.30 -14.52
N GLU A 225 -6.35 21.43 -13.87
CA GLU A 225 -5.21 22.28 -14.22
C GLU A 225 -3.87 21.55 -14.00
N LEU A 226 -3.72 20.82 -12.89
CA LEU A 226 -2.56 19.97 -12.62
C LEU A 226 -2.36 18.92 -13.73
N VAL A 227 -3.43 18.20 -14.10
CA VAL A 227 -3.41 17.19 -15.17
C VAL A 227 -3.06 17.83 -16.52
N ARG A 228 -3.56 19.04 -16.81
CA ARG A 228 -3.23 19.79 -18.02
C ARG A 228 -1.73 20.09 -18.10
N LEU A 229 -1.16 20.69 -17.04
CA LEU A 229 0.27 21.02 -16.98
C LEU A 229 1.17 19.78 -17.11
N GLU A 230 0.81 18.67 -16.46
CA GLU A 230 1.57 17.42 -16.59
C GLU A 230 1.47 16.81 -18.00
N LYS A 231 0.32 16.92 -18.67
CA LYS A 231 0.16 16.47 -20.06
C LYS A 231 0.92 17.36 -21.05
N GLU A 232 0.93 18.67 -20.85
CA GLU A 232 1.72 19.63 -21.66
C GLU A 232 3.22 19.33 -21.56
N ILE A 233 3.74 19.12 -20.34
CA ILE A 233 5.17 18.83 -20.12
C ILE A 233 5.55 17.43 -20.64
N HIS A 234 4.67 16.44 -20.56
CA HIS A 234 4.89 15.14 -21.22
C HIS A 234 4.80 15.19 -22.75
N ALA A 235 4.10 16.16 -23.33
CA ALA A 235 4.04 16.36 -24.77
C ALA A 235 5.32 17.01 -25.34
N ASP A 236 6.09 17.74 -24.52
CA ASP A 236 7.40 18.29 -24.91
C ASP A 236 8.51 17.22 -24.79
N LYS A 237 8.63 16.41 -25.86
CA LYS A 237 9.30 15.09 -25.95
C LYS A 237 10.84 15.04 -25.71
N LYS A 238 11.42 15.88 -24.87
CA LYS A 238 12.87 15.83 -24.57
C LYS A 238 13.24 14.89 -23.42
N GLU A 239 12.38 14.70 -22.42
CA GLU A 239 12.68 13.82 -21.27
C GLU A 239 11.93 12.49 -21.36
N LYS A 240 12.67 11.41 -21.68
CA LYS A 240 12.14 10.03 -21.78
C LYS A 240 11.85 9.36 -20.44
N LEU A 241 12.14 10.04 -19.33
CA LEU A 241 11.83 9.58 -17.99
C LEU A 241 10.47 10.15 -17.59
N CYS A 242 9.61 9.33 -17.01
CA CYS A 242 8.36 9.83 -16.45
C CYS A 242 8.71 10.69 -15.24
N HIS A 243 8.84 11.99 -15.44
CA HIS A 243 8.80 13.00 -14.39
C HIS A 243 7.33 13.32 -14.13
N SER A 244 6.86 13.30 -12.88
CA SER A 244 5.78 14.22 -12.54
C SER A 244 6.47 15.56 -12.32
N PRO A 245 6.32 16.53 -13.24
CA PRO A 245 7.20 17.69 -13.35
C PRO A 245 6.84 18.83 -12.40
N LEU A 246 5.77 18.67 -11.63
CA LEU A 246 5.18 19.69 -10.77
C LEU A 246 6.19 20.15 -9.72
N LYS A 247 6.67 21.39 -9.85
CA LYS A 247 7.52 21.97 -8.80
C LYS A 247 6.62 22.35 -7.64
N ARG A 248 7.17 22.40 -6.42
CA ARG A 248 6.43 22.88 -5.23
C ARG A 248 5.79 24.26 -5.45
N ALA A 249 6.44 25.11 -6.25
CA ALA A 249 5.89 26.40 -6.67
C ALA A 249 4.58 26.28 -7.49
N ASP A 250 4.49 25.32 -8.40
CA ASP A 250 3.30 25.09 -9.23
C ASP A 250 2.14 24.55 -8.38
N LEU A 251 2.44 23.60 -7.47
CA LEU A 251 1.47 23.05 -6.51
C LEU A 251 0.92 24.15 -5.58
N ASN A 252 1.80 24.98 -5.03
CA ASN A 252 1.41 26.09 -4.16
C ASN A 252 0.61 27.16 -4.93
N ARG A 253 0.95 27.43 -6.19
CA ARG A 253 0.17 28.34 -7.06
C ARG A 253 -1.25 27.83 -7.25
N ILE A 254 -1.44 26.54 -7.55
CA ILE A 254 -2.77 25.94 -7.75
C ILE A 254 -3.61 26.04 -6.46
N LEU A 255 -3.06 25.69 -5.29
CA LEU A 255 -3.75 25.87 -4.02
C LEU A 255 -4.17 27.32 -3.77
N ASN A 256 -3.21 28.25 -3.82
CA ASN A 256 -3.44 29.65 -3.45
C ASN A 256 -4.39 30.39 -4.42
N THR A 257 -4.59 29.85 -5.63
CA THR A 257 -5.53 30.43 -6.61
C THR A 257 -6.98 30.04 -6.33
N GLN A 258 -7.23 28.86 -5.73
CA GLN A 258 -8.59 28.34 -5.51
C GLN A 258 -9.05 28.42 -4.06
N PHE A 259 -8.13 28.38 -3.10
CA PHE A 259 -8.44 28.49 -1.69
C PHE A 259 -7.74 29.72 -1.10
N GLN A 260 -8.52 30.73 -0.71
CA GLN A 260 -8.06 31.85 0.13
C GLN A 260 -7.82 31.39 1.59
N VAL A 261 -7.22 30.22 1.78
CA VAL A 261 -7.07 29.52 3.05
C VAL A 261 -5.60 29.13 3.20
N GLU A 262 -5.04 29.37 4.39
CA GLU A 262 -3.63 29.07 4.67
C GLU A 262 -3.30 27.62 4.31
N SER A 263 -2.38 27.45 3.34
CA SER A 263 -2.10 26.20 2.62
C SER A 263 -1.30 25.16 3.41
N LYS A 264 -1.58 25.01 4.70
CA LYS A 264 -0.87 24.12 5.65
C LYS A 264 -1.01 22.63 5.32
N SER A 265 -1.87 22.26 4.37
CA SER A 265 -2.17 20.88 3.98
C SER A 265 -1.19 20.25 2.99
N ILE A 266 -0.39 21.02 2.23
CA ILE A 266 0.63 20.43 1.33
C ILE A 266 1.96 20.17 2.02
N ASP A 267 2.31 20.96 3.04
CA ASP A 267 3.59 20.84 3.75
C ASP A 267 3.77 19.47 4.43
N ILE A 268 2.69 18.70 4.58
CA ILE A 268 2.69 17.34 5.14
C ILE A 268 3.04 16.24 4.12
N PHE A 269 3.12 16.54 2.83
CA PHE A 269 3.35 15.55 1.76
C PHE A 269 4.72 15.73 1.08
N GLU A 270 5.27 14.66 0.53
CA GLU A 270 6.48 14.78 -0.28
C GLU A 270 6.16 15.41 -1.64
N THR A 271 6.85 16.52 -1.91
CA THR A 271 6.83 17.25 -3.18
C THR A 271 8.17 17.14 -3.93
N LYS A 272 9.09 16.31 -3.44
CA LYS A 272 10.26 15.87 -4.20
C LYS A 272 9.86 14.67 -5.04
N TYR A 273 10.11 14.77 -6.34
CA TYR A 273 9.98 13.60 -7.19
C TYR A 273 11.10 12.62 -6.86
N HIS A 274 10.74 11.44 -6.39
CA HIS A 274 11.65 10.30 -6.41
C HIS A 274 11.57 9.65 -7.79
N PRO A 275 12.57 9.83 -8.67
CA PRO A 275 12.55 9.19 -9.97
C PRO A 275 12.64 7.68 -9.79
N THR A 276 11.55 6.97 -10.07
CA THR A 276 11.68 5.58 -10.48
C THR A 276 12.56 5.57 -11.72
N LYS A 277 13.61 4.73 -11.76
CA LYS A 277 14.45 4.53 -12.96
C LYS A 277 13.68 3.91 -14.16
N ARG A 278 12.35 3.88 -14.07
CA ARG A 278 11.42 3.04 -14.82
C ARG A 278 10.11 3.82 -14.98
N PRO A 279 9.66 4.10 -16.21
CA PRO A 279 8.35 4.74 -16.43
C PRO A 279 7.19 3.74 -16.15
N PRO A 280 5.98 4.22 -15.85
CA PRO A 280 4.84 3.36 -15.50
C PRO A 280 4.36 2.42 -16.61
N SER A 281 4.57 2.80 -17.87
CA SER A 281 4.12 2.10 -19.07
C SER A 281 4.91 0.82 -19.41
N TYR A 282 5.62 0.23 -18.45
CA TYR A 282 6.58 -0.85 -18.71
C TYR A 282 6.21 -2.14 -17.94
N HIS A 283 5.34 -2.98 -18.55
CA HIS A 283 5.12 -4.42 -18.25
C HIS A 283 5.25 -5.35 -19.53
N ARG A 284 6.05 -6.44 -19.46
CA ARG A 284 6.48 -7.51 -20.45
C ARG A 284 6.03 -8.86 -19.91
N ASP A 285 4.83 -9.23 -20.30
CA ASP A 285 4.41 -10.62 -20.28
C ASP A 285 5.55 -11.55 -20.78
N PRO A 286 6.03 -12.50 -19.93
CA PRO A 286 7.12 -13.43 -20.26
C PRO A 286 6.74 -14.49 -21.29
N THR A 287 5.47 -14.55 -21.70
CA THR A 287 4.95 -15.44 -22.74
C THR A 287 4.93 -14.78 -24.13
N THR A 288 4.91 -13.45 -24.22
CA THR A 288 4.65 -12.71 -25.48
C THR A 288 5.68 -11.62 -25.84
N ASN A 289 6.63 -11.31 -24.94
CA ASN A 289 7.79 -10.47 -25.25
C ASN A 289 7.50 -8.94 -25.41
N LEU A 290 6.67 -8.33 -24.55
CA LEU A 290 6.37 -6.87 -24.51
C LEU A 290 7.40 -5.97 -23.74
N MET A 291 7.17 -5.22 -22.63
CA MET A 291 8.26 -4.43 -21.94
C MET A 291 8.22 -4.25 -20.37
N VAL A 292 8.56 -5.20 -19.47
CA VAL A 292 8.52 -5.05 -17.97
C VAL A 292 9.81 -4.42 -17.59
N TYR A 293 9.73 -3.26 -16.96
CA TYR A 293 10.74 -2.92 -16.00
C TYR A 293 10.08 -2.39 -14.72
N THR A 294 10.04 -3.26 -13.71
CA THR A 294 9.57 -3.06 -12.33
C THR A 294 10.76 -3.18 -11.36
N SER A 295 10.96 -2.20 -10.46
CA SER A 295 12.10 -2.16 -9.50
C SER A 295 11.81 -2.87 -8.19
#